data_AF-A0A929EPD2-F1
#
_entry.id   AF-A0A929EPD2-F1
#
_cell.length_a   1.000
_cell.length_b   1.000
_cell.length_c   1.000
_cell.angle_alpha   90.00
_cell.angle_beta   90.00
_cell.angle_gamma   90.00
#
_symmetry.space_group_name_H-M   'P 1'
#
loop_
_entity.id
_entity.type
_entity.pdbx_description
1 polymer ?
#
loop_
_entity_poly.entity_id
_entity_poly.type
_entity_poly.pdbx_seq_one_letter_code
_entity_poly.pdbx_strand_id
1 'polypeptide(L)'
;MSKEDLFFEIGTEELPAGFINPALDQLSTLIEGALKKARLAHGTVATLGTPRRLVLTVEGLSASQSDVSLEVKGPKKAAAYDAQGEPTKALQGFARGQGVELKDIEVRGEGKAEHVYATKHVKGKETAELLPEILTGLIGADLFRKTMRWGSGERAFARPIHWITALFGSNIIDFEYCSVR
;
A
#
# COMPACT_ATOMS: atom_id res chain seq x y z
N MET A 1 -10.17 -15.49 2.93
CA MET A 1 -10.04 -14.02 2.90
C MET A 1 -11.17 -13.50 2.05
N SER A 2 -11.97 -12.56 2.56
CA SER A 2 -13.01 -11.90 1.77
C SER A 2 -12.37 -11.09 0.65
N LYS A 3 -13.11 -10.95 -0.45
CA LYS A 3 -12.73 -10.16 -1.61
C LYS A 3 -13.92 -9.29 -1.96
N GLU A 4 -13.65 -8.06 -2.36
CA GLU A 4 -14.65 -7.09 -2.80
C GLU A 4 -14.13 -6.39 -4.06
N ASP A 5 -15.02 -5.77 -4.81
CA ASP A 5 -14.64 -5.01 -5.99
C ASP A 5 -14.35 -3.56 -5.61
N LEU A 6 -13.33 -2.96 -6.22
CA LEU A 6 -13.07 -1.53 -6.15
C LEU A 6 -13.67 -0.85 -7.37
N PHE A 7 -14.45 0.20 -7.16
CA PHE A 7 -14.84 1.16 -8.17
C PHE A 7 -14.23 2.52 -7.82
N PHE A 8 -13.59 3.17 -8.78
CA PHE A 8 -13.02 4.50 -8.62
C PHE A 8 -13.31 5.35 -9.85
N GLU A 9 -13.85 6.55 -9.65
CA GLU A 9 -14.20 7.50 -10.69
C GLU A 9 -13.64 8.90 -10.39
N ILE A 10 -13.11 9.54 -11.43
CA ILE A 10 -12.70 10.95 -11.42
C ILE A 10 -13.55 11.70 -12.46
N GLY A 11 -14.35 12.65 -11.99
CA GLY A 11 -15.12 13.55 -12.83
C GLY A 11 -14.39 14.87 -13.07
N THR A 12 -14.28 15.30 -14.32
CA THR A 12 -13.47 16.46 -14.71
C THR A 12 -14.20 17.36 -15.70
N GLU A 13 -13.68 18.57 -15.88
CA GLU A 13 -13.94 19.31 -17.12
C GLU A 13 -13.45 18.52 -18.35
N GLU A 14 -13.84 18.98 -19.54
CA GLU A 14 -13.54 18.27 -20.78
C GLU A 14 -12.03 18.10 -21.04
N LEU A 15 -11.59 16.85 -21.00
CA LEU A 15 -10.26 16.37 -21.34
C LEU A 15 -10.08 16.36 -22.86
N PRO A 16 -8.90 16.74 -23.37
CA PRO A 16 -8.56 16.51 -24.76
C PRO A 16 -8.67 15.02 -25.11
N ALA A 17 -9.26 14.69 -26.27
CA ALA A 17 -9.46 13.29 -26.68
C ALA A 17 -8.17 12.46 -26.66
N GLY A 18 -7.05 13.06 -27.06
CA GLY A 18 -5.73 12.41 -27.05
C GLY A 18 -5.13 12.15 -25.66
N PHE A 19 -5.76 12.63 -24.58
CA PHE A 19 -5.30 12.43 -23.20
C PHE A 19 -6.01 11.25 -22.52
N ILE A 20 -7.17 10.85 -23.02
CA ILE A 20 -8.04 9.87 -22.35
C ILE A 20 -7.39 8.49 -22.34
N ASN A 21 -7.14 7.88 -23.51
CA ASN A 21 -6.58 6.52 -23.58
C ASN A 21 -5.21 6.41 -22.88
N PRO A 22 -4.25 7.34 -23.08
CA PRO A 22 -2.98 7.27 -22.34
C PRO A 22 -3.16 7.33 -20.82
N ALA A 23 -4.09 8.15 -20.32
CA ALA A 23 -4.37 8.23 -18.89
C ALA A 23 -5.02 6.95 -18.36
N LEU A 24 -5.90 6.31 -19.12
CA LEU A 24 -6.51 5.02 -18.77
C LEU A 24 -5.46 3.90 -18.69
N ASP A 25 -4.53 3.84 -19.63
CA ASP A 25 -3.43 2.86 -19.64
C ASP A 25 -2.49 3.06 -18.44
N GLN A 26 -2.17 4.33 -18.14
CA GLN A 26 -1.33 4.67 -17.00
C GLN A 26 -2.05 4.40 -15.67
N LEU A 27 -3.35 4.72 -15.54
CA LEU A 27 -4.14 4.40 -14.36
C LEU A 27 -4.12 2.90 -14.07
N SER A 28 -4.34 2.07 -15.08
CA SER A 28 -4.27 0.60 -14.95
C SER A 28 -2.90 0.14 -14.46
N THR A 29 -1.82 0.65 -15.06
CA THR A 29 -0.45 0.30 -14.68
C THR A 29 -0.12 0.73 -13.24
N LEU A 30 -0.55 1.93 -12.85
CA LEU A 30 -0.25 2.51 -11.54
C LEU A 30 -0.99 1.79 -10.42
N ILE A 31 -2.27 1.45 -10.60
CA ILE A 31 -3.03 0.72 -9.58
C ILE A 31 -2.46 -0.68 -9.37
N GLU A 32 -2.13 -1.43 -10.43
CA GLU A 32 -1.51 -2.74 -10.31
C GLU A 32 -0.18 -2.66 -9.53
N GLY A 33 0.64 -1.65 -9.86
CA GLY A 33 1.88 -1.39 -9.14
C GLY A 33 1.65 -1.03 -7.66
N ALA A 34 0.64 -0.21 -7.36
CA ALA A 34 0.31 0.19 -6.00
C ALA A 34 -0.23 -0.97 -5.16
N LEU A 35 -1.17 -1.76 -5.70
CA LEU A 35 -1.72 -2.94 -5.04
C LEU A 35 -0.65 -4.00 -4.79
N LYS A 36 0.24 -4.23 -5.76
CA LYS A 36 1.40 -5.12 -5.59
C LYS A 36 2.33 -4.66 -4.47
N LYS A 37 2.68 -3.37 -4.42
CA LYS A 37 3.50 -2.80 -3.32
C LYS A 37 2.80 -2.94 -1.97
N ALA A 38 1.48 -2.75 -1.96
CA ALA A 38 0.64 -2.95 -0.79
C ALA A 38 0.40 -4.44 -0.45
N ARG A 39 0.93 -5.40 -1.22
CA ARG A 39 0.68 -6.85 -1.02
C ARG A 39 -0.82 -7.19 -0.99
N LEU A 40 -1.60 -6.49 -1.79
CA LEU A 40 -3.02 -6.75 -1.98
C LEU A 40 -3.20 -7.61 -3.22
N ALA A 41 -3.72 -8.83 -3.02
CA ALA A 41 -4.13 -9.67 -4.13
C ALA A 41 -5.36 -9.07 -4.81
N HIS A 42 -5.39 -9.08 -6.14
CA HIS A 42 -6.50 -8.57 -6.93
C HIS A 42 -6.75 -9.44 -8.15
N GLY A 43 -7.96 -9.33 -8.70
CA GLY A 43 -8.33 -9.90 -9.99
C GLY A 43 -8.11 -8.88 -11.12
N THR A 44 -9.05 -8.86 -12.06
CA THR A 44 -8.98 -8.03 -13.26
C THR A 44 -8.98 -6.53 -12.93
N VAL A 45 -8.10 -5.79 -13.58
CA VAL A 45 -8.14 -4.33 -13.61
C VAL A 45 -8.73 -3.89 -14.94
N ALA A 46 -9.73 -3.00 -14.91
CA ALA A 46 -10.32 -2.43 -16.11
C ALA A 46 -10.50 -0.92 -15.96
N THR A 47 -10.27 -0.20 -17.05
CA THR A 47 -10.39 1.26 -17.12
C THR A 47 -11.32 1.67 -18.25
N LEU A 48 -12.11 2.70 -18.02
CA LEU A 48 -13.07 3.26 -18.98
C LEU A 48 -13.02 4.78 -18.90
N GLY A 49 -13.20 5.47 -20.02
CA GLY A 49 -13.13 6.91 -20.02
C GLY A 49 -14.02 7.57 -21.05
N THR A 50 -14.48 8.77 -20.69
CA THR A 50 -15.12 9.73 -21.58
C THR A 50 -14.38 11.07 -21.45
N PRO A 51 -14.65 12.08 -22.28
CA PRO A 51 -14.01 13.38 -22.13
C PRO A 51 -14.18 14.02 -20.75
N ARG A 52 -15.17 13.62 -19.95
CA ARG A 52 -15.42 14.20 -18.61
C ARG A 52 -15.28 13.20 -17.46
N ARG A 53 -14.90 11.95 -17.73
CA ARG A 53 -14.86 10.88 -16.72
C ARG A 53 -13.71 9.93 -16.99
N LEU A 54 -12.97 9.58 -15.95
CA LEU A 54 -12.04 8.45 -15.95
C LEU A 54 -12.48 7.49 -14.85
N VAL A 55 -12.64 6.22 -15.21
CA VAL A 55 -13.13 5.16 -14.33
C VAL A 55 -12.10 4.04 -14.28
N LEU A 56 -11.88 3.53 -13.08
CA LEU A 56 -11.06 2.37 -12.77
C LEU A 56 -11.89 1.39 -11.95
N THR A 57 -11.82 0.12 -12.32
CA THR A 57 -12.41 -0.98 -11.56
C THR A 57 -11.37 -2.06 -11.29
N VAL A 58 -11.43 -2.66 -10.11
CA VAL A 58 -10.59 -3.80 -9.74
C VAL A 58 -11.47 -4.87 -9.15
N GLU A 59 -11.59 -5.99 -9.86
CA GLU A 59 -12.40 -7.13 -9.43
C GLU A 59 -11.66 -7.97 -8.39
N GLY A 60 -12.39 -8.52 -7.42
CA GLY A 60 -11.88 -9.51 -6.48
C GLY A 60 -10.65 -9.04 -5.68
N LEU A 61 -10.61 -7.76 -5.32
CA LEU A 61 -9.57 -7.17 -4.49
C LEU A 61 -9.69 -7.70 -3.05
N SER A 62 -8.58 -8.20 -2.51
CA SER A 62 -8.52 -8.71 -1.14
C SER A 62 -8.99 -7.66 -0.14
N ALA A 63 -9.78 -8.06 0.86
CA ALA A 63 -10.24 -7.16 1.92
C ALA A 63 -9.13 -6.71 2.87
N SER A 64 -8.01 -7.44 2.93
CA SER A 64 -6.85 -7.09 3.75
C SER A 64 -5.55 -7.45 3.05
N GLN A 65 -4.45 -6.82 3.51
CA GLN A 65 -3.10 -7.25 3.17
C GLN A 65 -2.82 -8.63 3.76
N SER A 66 -1.95 -9.38 3.08
CA SER A 66 -1.40 -10.60 3.65
C SER A 66 -0.54 -10.28 4.88
N ASP A 67 -0.70 -11.08 5.93
CA ASP A 67 0.21 -11.09 7.07
C ASP A 67 1.64 -11.44 6.60
N VAL A 68 2.63 -10.82 7.23
CA VAL A 68 4.04 -11.06 6.91
C VAL A 68 4.78 -11.50 8.15
N SER A 69 5.47 -12.62 8.05
CA SER A 69 6.48 -13.03 9.04
C SER A 69 7.83 -12.48 8.60
N LEU A 70 8.41 -11.59 9.39
CA LEU A 70 9.74 -11.02 9.15
C LEU A 70 10.73 -11.67 10.09
N GLU A 71 11.78 -12.25 9.54
CA GLU A 71 12.90 -12.77 10.32
C GLU A 71 13.94 -11.67 10.50
N VAL A 72 14.23 -11.32 11.75
CA VAL A 72 15.21 -10.29 12.09
C VAL A 72 16.40 -10.96 12.76
N LYS A 73 17.57 -10.76 12.18
CA LYS A 73 18.84 -11.22 12.76
C LYS A 73 19.24 -10.31 13.91
N GLY A 74 19.54 -10.93 15.05
CA GLY A 74 20.00 -10.26 16.26
C GLY A 74 21.49 -10.49 16.54
N PRO A 75 21.93 -10.25 17.78
CA PRO A 75 23.32 -10.42 18.18
C PRO A 75 23.80 -11.88 18.05
N LYS A 76 25.13 -12.08 18.10
CA LYS A 76 25.71 -13.42 18.22
C LYS A 76 25.22 -14.09 19.51
N LYS A 77 25.05 -15.41 19.50
CA LYS A 77 24.66 -16.21 20.68
C LYS A 77 25.53 -15.90 21.90
N ALA A 78 26.84 -15.77 21.70
CA ALA A 78 27.81 -15.45 22.76
C ALA A 78 27.62 -14.06 23.40
N ALA A 79 26.91 -13.14 22.74
CA ALA A 79 26.52 -11.85 23.30
C ALA A 79 25.05 -11.85 23.79
N ALA A 80 24.25 -12.82 23.36
CA ALA A 80 22.84 -12.94 23.69
C ALA A 80 22.59 -13.73 24.99
N TYR A 81 23.44 -14.71 25.27
CA TYR A 81 23.41 -15.53 26.49
C TYR A 81 24.72 -15.40 27.25
N ASP A 82 24.66 -15.39 28.57
CA ASP A 82 25.84 -15.42 29.42
C ASP A 82 26.41 -16.84 29.60
N ALA A 83 27.44 -16.98 30.43
CA ALA A 83 28.10 -18.25 30.69
C ALA A 83 27.20 -19.27 31.43
N GLN A 84 26.12 -18.80 32.05
CA GLN A 84 25.12 -19.60 32.76
C GLN A 84 23.94 -19.99 31.85
N GLY A 85 23.89 -19.45 30.63
CA GLY A 85 22.80 -19.66 29.69
C GLY A 85 21.64 -18.69 29.86
N GLU A 86 21.80 -17.65 30.68
CA GLU A 86 20.74 -16.67 30.96
C GLU A 86 20.73 -15.54 29.92
N PRO A 87 19.55 -15.00 29.55
CA PRO A 87 19.42 -13.90 28.61
C PRO A 87 20.13 -12.62 29.06
N THR A 88 21.07 -12.13 28.26
CA THR A 88 21.77 -10.87 28.55
C THR A 88 20.89 -9.64 28.28
N LYS A 89 21.32 -8.46 28.75
CA LYS A 89 20.69 -7.18 28.40
C LYS A 89 20.61 -6.95 26.88
N ALA A 90 21.57 -7.48 26.11
CA ALA A 90 21.57 -7.35 24.65
C ALA A 90 20.42 -8.16 24.03
N LEU A 91 20.19 -9.38 24.50
CA LEU A 91 19.08 -10.21 24.06
C LEU A 91 17.72 -9.63 24.50
N GLN A 92 17.61 -9.19 25.74
CA GLN A 92 16.39 -8.54 26.27
C GLN A 92 16.03 -7.27 25.49
N GLY A 93 17.04 -6.42 25.20
CA GLY A 93 16.86 -5.22 24.39
C GLY A 93 16.46 -5.54 22.96
N PHE A 94 17.05 -6.58 22.36
CA PHE A 94 16.70 -7.05 21.03
C PHE A 94 15.26 -7.55 20.97
N ALA A 95 14.85 -8.46 21.86
CA ALA A 95 13.50 -9.01 21.92
C ALA A 95 12.45 -7.90 22.12
N ARG A 96 12.70 -6.98 23.06
CA ARG A 96 11.83 -5.80 23.28
C ARG A 96 11.74 -4.90 22.05
N GLY A 97 12.84 -4.65 21.35
CA GLY A 97 12.88 -3.84 20.13
C GLY A 97 12.11 -4.47 18.97
N GLN A 98 12.09 -5.81 18.90
CA GLN A 98 11.32 -6.54 17.88
C GLN A 98 9.86 -6.79 18.30
N GLY A 99 9.53 -6.62 19.58
CA GLY A 99 8.19 -6.85 20.13
C GLY A 99 7.85 -8.34 20.27
N VAL A 100 8.86 -9.19 20.50
CA VAL A 100 8.70 -10.64 20.69
C VAL A 100 9.10 -11.05 22.10
N GLU A 101 8.61 -12.17 22.60
CA GLU A 101 9.05 -12.71 23.89
C GLU A 101 10.40 -13.42 23.76
N LEU A 102 11.16 -13.49 24.86
CA LEU A 102 12.46 -14.18 24.87
C LEU A 102 12.36 -15.65 24.48
N LYS A 103 11.21 -16.29 24.77
CA LYS A 103 10.94 -17.70 24.43
C LYS A 103 10.77 -17.93 22.92
N ASP A 104 10.44 -16.88 22.16
CA ASP A 104 10.21 -16.92 20.71
C ASP A 104 11.50 -16.64 19.91
N ILE A 105 12.64 -16.51 20.61
CA ILE A 105 13.95 -16.29 20.01
C ILE A 105 14.57 -17.63 19.62
N GLU A 106 14.98 -17.74 18.37
CA GLU A 106 15.67 -18.91 17.85
C GLU A 106 17.17 -18.66 17.71
N VAL A 107 17.99 -19.65 18.03
CA VAL A 107 19.43 -19.61 17.73
C VAL A 107 19.65 -20.38 16.43
N ARG A 108 20.29 -19.74 15.45
CA ARG A 108 20.62 -20.37 14.17
C ARG A 108 22.11 -20.24 13.87
N GLY A 109 22.69 -21.31 13.34
CA GLY A 109 24.07 -21.34 12.88
C GLY A 109 24.20 -20.71 11.49
N GLU A 110 25.14 -19.78 11.34
CA GLU A 110 25.47 -19.16 10.06
C GLU A 110 27.00 -19.20 9.87
N GLY A 111 27.46 -20.23 9.15
CA GLY A 111 28.87 -20.54 8.99
C GLY A 111 29.53 -20.93 10.32
N LYS A 112 30.52 -20.15 10.76
CA LYS A 112 31.26 -20.40 12.01
C LYS A 112 30.66 -19.68 13.24
N ALA A 113 29.56 -18.95 13.08
CA ALA A 113 28.97 -18.16 14.17
C ALA A 113 27.48 -18.50 14.36
N GLU A 114 27.04 -18.57 15.60
CA GLU A 114 25.63 -18.67 15.96
C GLU A 114 25.07 -17.27 16.24
N HIS A 115 23.89 -16.96 15.70
CA HIS A 115 23.16 -15.72 15.95
C HIS A 115 21.76 -16.04 16.47
N VAL A 116 21.20 -15.10 17.24
CA VAL A 116 19.79 -15.15 17.59
C VAL A 116 18.95 -14.52 16.48
N TYR A 117 17.75 -15.05 16.26
CA TYR A 117 16.77 -14.57 15.30
C TYR A 117 15.42 -14.40 16.00
N ALA A 118 14.72 -13.33 15.64
CA ALA A 118 13.34 -13.10 16.04
C ALA A 118 12.44 -13.24 14.81
N THR A 119 11.36 -13.99 14.94
CA THR A 119 10.30 -14.02 13.93
C THR A 119 9.20 -13.07 14.36
N LYS A 120 9.03 -11.96 13.64
CA LYS A 120 8.00 -10.95 13.90
C LYS A 120 6.82 -11.17 12.96
N HIS A 121 5.65 -11.43 13.52
CA HIS A 121 4.41 -11.44 12.76
C HIS A 121 3.84 -10.02 12.65
N VAL A 122 3.79 -9.50 11.43
CA VAL A 122 3.17 -8.22 11.10
C VAL A 122 1.80 -8.51 10.50
N LYS A 123 0.75 -8.20 11.27
CA LYS A 123 -0.63 -8.29 10.78
C LYS A 123 -0.83 -7.32 9.62
N GLY A 124 -1.48 -7.80 8.56
CA GLY A 124 -1.90 -6.97 7.44
C GLY A 124 -2.91 -5.90 7.86
N LYS A 125 -2.97 -4.81 7.11
CA LYS A 125 -4.00 -3.78 7.26
C LYS A 125 -5.23 -4.09 6.41
N GLU A 126 -6.38 -3.58 6.83
CA GLU A 126 -7.60 -3.60 6.02
C GLU A 126 -7.39 -2.77 4.76
N THR A 127 -7.87 -3.26 3.62
CA THR A 127 -7.73 -2.59 2.32
C THR A 127 -8.39 -1.21 2.34
N ALA A 128 -9.54 -1.08 3.00
CA ALA A 128 -10.25 0.19 3.15
C ALA A 128 -9.39 1.29 3.83
N GLU A 129 -8.46 0.92 4.71
CA GLU A 129 -7.53 1.89 5.35
C GLU A 129 -6.41 2.34 4.41
N LEU A 130 -6.10 1.55 3.38
CA LEU A 130 -5.00 1.79 2.46
C LEU A 130 -5.45 2.52 1.19
N LEU A 131 -6.70 2.31 0.78
CA LEU A 131 -7.25 2.88 -0.44
C LEU A 131 -7.17 4.42 -0.50
N PRO A 132 -7.46 5.19 0.57
CA PRO A 132 -7.33 6.66 0.52
C PRO A 132 -5.96 7.14 0.05
N GLU A 133 -4.88 6.56 0.58
CA GLU A 133 -3.52 6.92 0.21
C GLU A 133 -3.19 6.46 -1.21
N ILE A 134 -3.56 5.23 -1.56
CA ILE A 134 -3.36 4.66 -2.90
C ILE A 134 -4.04 5.53 -3.95
N LEU A 135 -5.34 5.81 -3.80
CA LEU A 135 -6.14 6.56 -4.75
C LEU A 135 -5.67 8.01 -4.88
N THR A 136 -5.31 8.66 -3.76
CA THR A 136 -4.70 10.00 -3.77
C THR A 136 -3.39 9.99 -4.59
N GLY A 137 -2.58 8.96 -4.41
CA GLY A 137 -1.34 8.76 -5.17
C GLY A 137 -1.58 8.55 -6.66
N LEU A 138 -2.66 7.86 -7.05
CA LEU A 138 -3.04 7.68 -8.46
C LEU A 138 -3.41 9.00 -9.12
N ILE A 139 -4.26 9.81 -8.47
CA ILE A 139 -4.68 11.12 -9.03
C ILE A 139 -3.49 12.06 -9.14
N GLY A 140 -2.57 12.01 -8.17
CA GLY A 140 -1.35 12.84 -8.14
C GLY A 140 -0.22 12.36 -9.05
N ALA A 141 -0.37 11.22 -9.73
CA ALA A 141 0.65 10.72 -10.64
C ALA A 141 0.72 11.55 -11.93
N ASP A 142 1.83 11.44 -12.66
CA ASP A 142 2.03 12.12 -13.94
C ASP A 142 1.28 11.41 -15.08
N LEU A 143 -0.06 11.49 -15.01
CA LEU A 143 -0.99 10.86 -15.95
C LEU A 143 -1.08 11.59 -17.29
N PHE A 144 -0.56 12.82 -17.37
CA PHE A 144 -0.82 13.71 -18.50
C PHE A 144 0.41 14.52 -18.87
N ARG A 145 0.73 14.56 -20.15
CA ARG A 145 1.84 15.37 -20.70
C ARG A 145 1.73 16.88 -20.41
N LYS A 146 0.52 17.36 -20.14
CA LYS A 146 0.26 18.76 -19.76
C LYS A 146 -0.74 18.79 -18.63
N THR A 147 -0.31 19.29 -17.49
CA THR A 147 -1.13 19.49 -16.30
C THR A 147 -1.30 20.97 -16.02
N MET A 148 -2.29 21.29 -15.19
CA MET A 148 -2.51 22.62 -14.65
C MET A 148 -2.89 22.50 -13.17
N ARG A 149 -2.59 23.55 -12.41
CA ARG A 149 -3.12 23.73 -11.05
C ARG A 149 -4.48 24.41 -11.15
N TRP A 150 -5.38 24.08 -10.23
CA TRP A 150 -6.69 24.73 -10.11
C TRP A 150 -7.06 24.89 -8.63
N GLY A 151 -7.95 25.84 -8.34
CA GLY A 151 -8.31 26.21 -6.98
C GLY A 151 -7.13 26.80 -6.21
N SER A 152 -7.06 26.51 -4.90
CA SER A 152 -5.96 26.90 -4.00
C SER A 152 -4.89 25.82 -3.84
N GLY A 153 -4.95 24.74 -4.63
CA GLY A 153 -4.06 23.59 -4.50
C GLY A 153 -2.75 23.73 -5.28
N GLU A 154 -1.69 23.10 -4.77
CA GLU A 154 -0.40 22.99 -5.47
C GLU A 154 -0.32 21.79 -6.43
N ARG A 155 -1.24 20.83 -6.30
CA ARG A 155 -1.24 19.61 -7.12
C ARG A 155 -1.90 19.86 -8.46
N ALA A 156 -1.42 19.15 -9.48
CA ALA A 156 -1.76 19.41 -10.87
C ALA A 156 -2.47 18.20 -11.50
N PHE A 157 -3.41 18.48 -12.40
CA PHE A 157 -4.16 17.49 -13.17
C PHE A 157 -4.42 18.07 -14.56
N ALA A 158 -4.85 17.27 -15.54
CA ALA A 158 -5.07 17.78 -16.90
C ALA A 158 -6.12 18.90 -16.96
N ARG A 159 -7.17 18.81 -16.14
CA ARG A 159 -8.30 19.73 -16.06
C ARG A 159 -8.85 19.76 -14.64
N PRO A 160 -9.60 20.81 -14.25
CA PRO A 160 -10.27 20.85 -12.96
C PRO A 160 -11.11 19.59 -12.71
N ILE A 161 -10.92 19.00 -11.53
CA ILE A 161 -11.72 17.88 -11.04
C ILE A 161 -12.96 18.48 -10.35
N HIS A 162 -14.13 17.90 -10.63
CA HIS A 162 -15.40 18.30 -10.01
C HIS A 162 -15.86 17.34 -8.92
N TRP A 163 -15.62 16.04 -9.10
CA TRP A 163 -15.92 15.02 -8.09
C TRP A 163 -14.95 13.85 -8.18
N ILE A 164 -14.81 13.15 -7.08
CA ILE A 164 -14.16 11.85 -6.98
C ILE A 164 -15.12 10.90 -6.28
N THR A 165 -15.15 9.65 -6.71
CA THR A 165 -16.01 8.63 -6.08
C THR A 165 -15.22 7.35 -5.96
N ALA A 166 -15.14 6.78 -4.77
CA ALA A 166 -14.54 5.47 -4.56
C ALA A 166 -15.45 4.57 -3.70
N LEU A 167 -15.66 3.35 -4.18
CA LEU A 167 -16.43 2.31 -3.48
C LEU A 167 -15.58 1.04 -3.40
N PHE A 168 -15.55 0.40 -2.22
CA PHE A 168 -14.98 -0.92 -2.02
C PHE A 168 -16.08 -1.86 -1.52
N GLY A 169 -16.59 -2.70 -2.42
CA GLY A 169 -17.87 -3.38 -2.24
C GLY A 169 -18.98 -2.34 -2.07
N SER A 170 -19.70 -2.40 -0.95
CA SER A 170 -20.73 -1.41 -0.58
C SER A 170 -20.19 -0.23 0.23
N ASN A 171 -18.90 -0.22 0.58
CA ASN A 171 -18.33 0.78 1.47
C ASN A 171 -17.82 1.99 0.69
N ILE A 172 -18.22 3.20 1.10
CA ILE A 172 -17.66 4.44 0.58
C ILE A 172 -16.24 4.60 1.13
N ILE A 173 -15.28 4.81 0.23
CA ILE A 173 -13.91 5.16 0.60
C ILE A 173 -13.79 6.67 0.54
N ASP A 174 -13.66 7.27 1.72
CA ASP A 174 -13.70 8.70 1.91
C ASP A 174 -12.29 9.30 1.91
N PHE A 175 -12.01 10.20 0.98
CA PHE A 175 -10.71 10.86 0.85
C PHE A 175 -10.84 12.17 0.06
N GLU A 176 -9.82 13.02 0.13
CA GLU A 176 -9.84 14.34 -0.51
C GLU A 176 -8.63 14.54 -1.43
N TYR A 177 -8.87 15.16 -2.60
CA TYR A 177 -7.83 15.62 -3.50
C TYR A 177 -8.11 17.07 -3.94
N CYS A 178 -7.20 17.99 -3.61
CA CYS A 178 -7.32 19.42 -3.94
C CYS A 178 -8.69 20.02 -3.60
N SER A 179 -9.18 19.79 -2.37
CA SER A 179 -10.48 20.29 -1.91
C SER A 179 -11.70 19.69 -2.61
N VAL A 180 -11.53 18.60 -3.35
CA VAL A 180 -12.60 17.74 -3.87
C VAL A 180 -12.65 16.46 -3.04
N ARG A 181 -13.84 16.07 -2.60
CA ARG A 181 -14.12 14.89 -1.76
C ARG A 181 -15.18 14.02 -2.42
#